data_AF-A0A918GT83-F1
#
_entry.id   AF-A0A918GT83-F1
#
_cell.length_a   1.000
_cell.length_b   1.000
_cell.length_c   1.000
_cell.angle_alpha   90.00
_cell.angle_beta   90.00
_cell.angle_gamma   90.00
#
_symmetry.space_group_name_H-M   'P 1'
#
loop_
_entity.id
_entity.type
_entity.pdbx_description
1 polymer ?
#
loop_
_entity_poly.entity_id
_entity_poly.type
_entity_poly.pdbx_seq_one_letter_code
_entity_poly.pdbx_strand_id
1 'polypeptide(L)'
;MTHLNSRPDSDVVWGAQAGMGLGYTLEAAAVRLANDITALRQDGGIPTQVRTMISVLPHQRVLEIRVEGLTVEADPDRTTVREVANTLFELASDHNIITLDDNPPLFTQRILFLGTDGRPFTAMVGAGAGDVETRPVSSYS
;
A
#
# COMPACT_ATOMS: atom_id res chain seq x y z
N MET A 1 2.85 45.38 19.29
CA MET A 1 2.68 44.50 20.47
C MET A 1 1.18 44.29 20.63
N THR A 2 0.57 43.11 20.49
CA THR A 2 1.06 41.73 20.38
C THR A 2 -0.08 40.91 19.76
N HIS A 3 0.24 40.02 18.80
CA HIS A 3 -0.68 39.02 18.27
C HIS A 3 -1.10 38.05 19.39
N LEU A 4 -2.37 37.65 19.43
CA LEU A 4 -2.74 36.33 19.96
C LEU A 4 -3.66 35.64 18.95
N ASN A 5 -3.06 34.70 18.22
CA ASN A 5 -3.75 33.66 17.47
C ASN A 5 -4.52 32.77 18.45
N SER A 6 -5.81 32.59 18.23
CA SER A 6 -6.54 31.45 18.80
C SER A 6 -7.03 30.59 17.64
N ARG A 7 -6.14 29.70 17.20
CA ARG A 7 -6.47 28.60 16.29
C ARG A 7 -7.06 27.49 17.18
N PRO A 8 -8.28 26.99 16.95
CA PRO A 8 -8.76 25.85 17.71
C PRO A 8 -7.88 24.63 17.40
N ASP A 9 -7.46 23.96 18.47
CA ASP A 9 -6.73 22.69 18.49
C ASP A 9 -7.29 21.74 17.43
N SER A 10 -6.45 21.41 16.46
CA SER A 10 -6.72 20.38 15.46
C SER A 10 -5.97 19.09 15.82
N ASP A 11 -5.86 18.78 17.11
CA ASP A 11 -5.34 17.51 17.60
C ASP A 11 -6.50 16.54 17.82
N VAL A 12 -7.09 16.12 16.70
CA VAL A 12 -7.93 14.94 16.68
C VAL A 12 -7.38 14.00 15.62
N VAL A 13 -6.32 13.30 16.01
CA VAL A 13 -5.85 12.10 15.32
C VAL A 13 -6.68 10.93 15.86
N TRP A 14 -7.89 10.72 15.31
CA TRP A 14 -8.56 9.42 15.41
C TRP A 14 -7.93 8.51 14.35
N GLY A 15 -6.75 7.98 14.65
CA GLY A 15 -6.09 6.98 13.85
C GLY A 15 -5.94 5.72 14.67
N ALA A 16 -6.58 4.65 14.22
CA ALA A 16 -6.51 3.30 14.78
C ALA A 16 -5.22 2.96 15.52
N GLN A 17 -5.38 2.40 16.72
CA GLN A 17 -4.38 1.50 17.28
C GLN A 17 -4.35 0.22 16.44
N ALA A 18 -3.60 0.24 15.35
CA ALA A 18 -2.98 -0.99 14.88
C ALA A 18 -1.97 -1.42 15.96
N GLY A 19 -2.01 -2.70 16.36
CA GLY A 19 -1.42 -3.23 17.58
C GLY A 19 -0.04 -2.68 17.94
N MET A 20 0.13 -2.29 19.21
CA MET A 20 1.43 -1.95 19.77
C MET A 20 2.34 -3.19 19.74
N GLY A 21 3.22 -3.25 18.73
CA GLY A 21 4.27 -4.25 18.60
C GLY A 21 5.17 -3.93 17.40
N LEU A 22 6.44 -4.32 17.49
CA LEU A 22 7.51 -4.07 16.50
C LEU A 22 7.24 -4.59 15.06
N GLY A 23 6.08 -5.19 14.80
CA GLY A 23 5.72 -5.84 13.54
C GLY A 23 4.60 -5.18 12.73
N TYR A 24 3.96 -4.12 13.23
CA TYR A 24 2.76 -3.50 12.61
C TYR A 24 2.98 -2.03 12.21
N THR A 25 4.21 -1.66 11.84
CA THR A 25 4.49 -0.32 11.29
C THR A 25 4.42 -0.32 9.77
N LEU A 26 4.18 0.86 9.19
CA LEU A 26 4.16 1.05 7.75
C LEU A 26 5.51 0.67 7.10
N GLU A 27 6.60 0.93 7.80
CA GLU A 27 7.95 0.55 7.39
C GLU A 27 8.15 -0.97 7.40
N ALA A 28 7.62 -1.66 8.41
CA ALA A 28 7.66 -3.12 8.47
C ALA A 28 6.85 -3.75 7.32
N ALA A 29 5.67 -3.20 7.01
CA ALA A 29 4.87 -3.61 5.86
C ALA A 29 5.63 -3.41 4.54
N ALA A 30 6.33 -2.27 4.37
CA ALA A 30 7.13 -2.00 3.19
C ALA A 30 8.29 -3.00 3.00
N VAL A 31 8.99 -3.38 4.09
CA VAL A 31 10.06 -4.38 4.03
C VAL A 31 9.53 -5.76 3.65
N ARG A 32 8.40 -6.18 4.24
CA ARG A 32 7.77 -7.47 3.92
C ARG A 32 7.30 -7.51 2.47
N LEU A 33 6.60 -6.47 2.02
CA LEU A 33 6.18 -6.33 0.64
C LEU A 33 7.35 -6.37 -0.35
N ALA A 34 8.49 -5.76 -0.02
CA ALA A 34 9.70 -5.83 -0.86
C ALA A 34 10.22 -7.28 -1.00
N ASN A 35 10.16 -8.07 0.08
CA ASN A 35 10.54 -9.47 0.05
C ASN A 35 9.55 -10.30 -0.77
N ASP A 36 8.24 -10.06 -0.62
CA ASP A 36 7.21 -10.79 -1.35
C ASP A 36 7.27 -10.51 -2.86
N ILE A 37 7.48 -9.25 -3.25
CA ILE A 37 7.73 -8.87 -4.65
C ILE A 37 8.99 -9.56 -5.20
N THR A 38 10.03 -9.72 -4.37
CA THR A 38 11.27 -10.40 -4.77
C THR A 38 11.03 -11.88 -5.00
N ALA A 39 10.33 -12.55 -4.07
CA ALA A 39 9.95 -13.96 -4.19
C ALA A 39 9.07 -14.20 -5.42
N LEU A 40 8.01 -13.40 -5.59
CA LEU A 40 7.10 -13.55 -6.72
C LEU A 40 7.78 -13.34 -8.06
N ARG A 41 8.77 -12.43 -8.13
CA ARG A 41 9.60 -12.26 -9.32
C ARG A 41 10.46 -13.49 -9.63
N GLN A 42 11.03 -14.15 -8.61
CA GLN A 42 11.79 -15.39 -8.81
C GLN A 42 10.90 -16.51 -9.35
N ASP A 43 9.62 -16.52 -8.97
CA ASP A 43 8.62 -17.47 -9.45
C ASP A 43 7.99 -17.08 -10.81
N GLY A 44 8.40 -15.95 -11.40
CA GLY A 44 7.92 -15.48 -12.70
C GLY A 44 6.58 -14.74 -12.67
N GLY A 45 6.04 -14.43 -11.49
CA GLY A 45 4.78 -13.69 -11.33
C GLY A 45 4.87 -12.18 -11.60
N ILE A 46 6.09 -11.64 -11.76
CA ILE A 46 6.32 -10.26 -12.20
C ILE A 46 7.30 -10.28 -13.39
N PRO A 47 6.96 -9.66 -14.54
CA PRO A 47 7.84 -9.65 -15.71
C PRO A 47 9.23 -9.09 -15.41
N THR A 48 10.26 -9.68 -16.00
CA THR A 48 11.67 -9.36 -15.72
C THR A 48 12.04 -7.91 -16.01
N GLN A 49 11.40 -7.30 -17.02
CA GLN A 49 11.61 -5.89 -17.38
C GLN A 49 10.99 -4.92 -16.37
N VAL A 50 10.02 -5.35 -15.55
CA VAL A 50 9.35 -4.49 -14.57
C VAL A 50 10.29 -4.21 -13.42
N ARG A 51 10.50 -2.95 -13.06
CA ARG A 51 11.22 -2.54 -11.84
C ARG A 51 10.24 -1.93 -10.86
N THR A 52 10.41 -2.25 -9.58
CA THR A 52 9.55 -1.76 -8.50
C THR A 52 10.37 -0.99 -7.48
N MET A 53 9.88 0.17 -7.05
CA MET A 53 10.45 0.96 -5.96
C MET A 53 9.35 1.27 -4.94
N ILE A 54 9.59 0.92 -3.67
CA ILE A 54 8.66 1.20 -2.58
C ILE A 54 9.11 2.46 -1.83
N SER A 55 8.18 3.37 -1.59
CA SER A 55 8.38 4.57 -0.78
C SER A 55 7.33 4.63 0.32
N VAL A 56 7.78 4.93 1.53
CA VAL A 56 6.92 5.12 2.69
C VAL A 56 6.75 6.61 2.95
N LEU A 57 5.51 7.07 3.08
CA LEU A 57 5.15 8.44 3.44
C LEU A 57 4.41 8.41 4.79
N PRO A 58 5.13 8.36 5.94
CA PRO A 58 4.55 8.07 7.25
C PRO A 58 3.47 9.06 7.66
N HIS A 59 3.71 10.36 7.45
CA HIS A 59 2.77 11.42 7.84
C HIS A 59 1.46 11.39 7.03
N GLN A 60 1.49 10.79 5.83
CA GLN A 60 0.32 10.65 4.98
C GLN A 60 -0.33 9.27 5.12
N ARG A 61 0.29 8.35 5.88
CA ARG A 61 -0.03 6.92 5.92
C ARG A 61 -0.15 6.35 4.51
N VAL A 62 0.82 6.64 3.64
CA VAL A 62 0.84 6.15 2.25
C VAL A 62 2.02 5.22 2.04
N LEU A 63 1.75 4.05 1.44
CA LEU A 63 2.77 3.19 0.83
C LEU A 63 2.66 3.35 -0.68
N GLU A 64 3.70 3.91 -1.29
CA GLU A 64 3.78 4.13 -2.73
C GLU A 64 4.66 3.06 -3.39
N ILE A 65 4.14 2.40 -4.41
CA ILE A 65 4.87 1.47 -5.27
C ILE A 65 5.00 2.13 -6.63
N ARG A 66 6.22 2.50 -7.03
CA ARG A 66 6.51 2.94 -8.39
C ARG A 66 6.92 1.75 -9.24
N VAL A 67 6.37 1.68 -10.45
CA VAL A 67 6.54 0.59 -11.40
C VAL A 67 7.09 1.18 -12.69
N GLU A 68 8.25 0.73 -13.10
CA GLU A 68 8.95 1.14 -14.33
C GLU A 68 9.13 -0.06 -15.26
N GLY A 69 9.46 0.19 -16.53
CA GLY A 69 9.78 -0.85 -17.51
C GLY A 69 8.59 -1.35 -18.33
N LEU A 70 7.40 -0.78 -18.13
CA LEU A 70 6.24 -0.91 -19.00
C LEU A 70 5.98 0.40 -19.73
N THR A 71 5.42 0.32 -20.93
CA THR A 71 5.09 1.49 -21.76
C THR A 71 3.72 1.28 -22.40
N VAL A 72 3.01 2.38 -22.68
CA VAL A 72 1.70 2.31 -23.34
C VAL A 72 1.84 1.76 -24.76
N GLU A 73 2.96 2.02 -25.41
CA GLU A 73 3.26 1.58 -26.77
C GLU A 73 3.45 0.06 -26.85
N ALA A 74 4.09 -0.54 -25.84
CA ALA A 74 4.32 -1.98 -25.78
C ALA A 74 3.11 -2.77 -25.24
N ASP A 75 2.17 -2.11 -24.56
CA ASP A 75 0.99 -2.70 -23.93
C ASP A 75 -0.26 -1.81 -24.16
N PRO A 76 -0.71 -1.66 -25.43
CA PRO A 76 -1.76 -0.70 -25.79
C PRO A 76 -3.14 -1.05 -25.22
N ASP A 77 -3.42 -2.34 -25.01
CA ASP A 77 -4.64 -2.85 -24.35
C ASP A 77 -4.54 -2.84 -22.80
N ARG A 78 -3.36 -2.47 -22.28
CA ARG A 78 -3.03 -2.41 -20.86
C ARG A 78 -3.21 -3.74 -20.15
N THR A 79 -3.03 -4.85 -20.86
CA THR A 79 -3.21 -6.19 -20.30
C THR A 79 -2.12 -6.46 -19.27
N THR A 80 -0.85 -6.29 -19.63
CA THR A 80 0.27 -6.51 -18.71
C THR A 80 0.26 -5.51 -17.56
N VAL A 81 -0.06 -4.24 -17.82
CA VAL A 81 -0.24 -3.20 -16.80
C VAL A 81 -1.31 -3.61 -15.79
N ARG A 82 -2.45 -4.13 -16.23
CA ARG A 82 -3.55 -4.54 -15.34
C ARG A 82 -3.16 -5.76 -14.52
N GLU A 83 -2.51 -6.75 -15.12
CA GLU A 83 -2.00 -7.93 -14.42
C GLU A 83 -1.02 -7.52 -13.32
N VAL A 84 0.00 -6.73 -13.66
CA VAL A 84 0.99 -6.24 -12.68
C VAL A 84 0.33 -5.37 -11.60
N ALA A 85 -0.64 -4.54 -11.95
CA ALA A 85 -1.35 -3.71 -10.98
C ALA A 85 -2.12 -4.56 -9.96
N ASN A 86 -2.86 -5.57 -10.43
CA ASN A 86 -3.63 -6.46 -9.58
C ASN A 86 -2.73 -7.32 -8.70
N THR A 87 -1.65 -7.86 -9.26
CA THR A 87 -0.66 -8.64 -8.50
C THR A 87 -0.03 -7.81 -7.38
N LEU A 88 0.41 -6.58 -7.67
CA LEU A 88 0.98 -5.70 -6.66
C LEU A 88 -0.06 -5.24 -5.62
N PHE A 89 -1.31 -5.08 -6.04
CA PHE A 89 -2.43 -4.78 -5.16
C PHE A 89 -2.68 -5.91 -4.16
N GLU A 90 -2.77 -7.15 -4.62
CA GLU A 90 -3.00 -8.32 -3.78
C GLU A 90 -1.88 -8.45 -2.75
N LEU A 91 -0.62 -8.41 -3.19
CA LEU A 91 0.54 -8.46 -2.30
C LEU A 91 0.53 -7.33 -1.25
N ALA A 92 0.23 -6.10 -1.66
CA ALA A 92 0.18 -4.97 -0.72
C ALA A 92 -0.99 -5.09 0.27
N SER A 93 -2.09 -5.72 -0.14
CA SER A 93 -3.29 -5.91 0.68
C SER A 93 -3.09 -6.93 1.79
N ASP A 94 -2.25 -7.95 1.60
CA ASP A 94 -1.90 -8.91 2.65
C ASP A 94 -1.28 -8.23 3.89
N HIS A 95 -0.64 -7.08 3.69
CA HIS A 95 -0.04 -6.27 4.76
C HIS A 95 -0.94 -5.12 5.24
N ASN A 96 -2.17 -5.03 4.72
CA ASN A 96 -3.11 -3.94 4.94
C ASN A 96 -4.57 -4.42 4.99
N ILE A 97 -4.79 -5.62 5.53
CA ILE A 97 -6.12 -6.21 5.64
C ILE A 97 -7.02 -5.31 6.50
N ILE A 98 -8.14 -4.89 5.92
CA ILE A 98 -9.14 -4.07 6.60
C ILE A 98 -10.08 -5.01 7.35
N THR A 99 -10.13 -4.92 8.67
CA THR A 99 -11.16 -5.66 9.41
C THR A 99 -12.52 -5.01 9.17
N LEU A 100 -13.54 -5.82 8.87
CA LEU A 100 -14.87 -5.30 8.54
C LEU A 100 -15.64 -4.72 9.75
N ASP A 101 -15.03 -4.76 10.95
CA ASP A 101 -15.59 -4.39 12.25
C ASP A 101 -14.99 -3.09 12.84
N ASP A 102 -14.63 -2.14 11.97
CA ASP A 102 -14.36 -0.72 12.26
C ASP A 102 -12.89 -0.25 12.35
N ASN A 103 -11.88 -1.08 12.03
CA ASN A 103 -10.50 -0.56 11.96
C ASN A 103 -10.20 0.06 10.58
N PRO A 104 -9.79 1.34 10.51
CA PRO A 104 -9.27 1.90 9.27
C PRO A 104 -7.98 1.19 8.82
N PRO A 105 -7.69 1.16 7.51
CA PRO A 105 -6.46 0.58 6.98
C PRO A 105 -5.21 1.21 7.60
N LEU A 106 -4.14 0.42 7.72
CA LEU A 106 -2.84 0.88 8.20
C LEU A 106 -2.27 1.96 7.26
N PHE A 107 -2.50 1.80 5.96
CA PHE A 107 -2.08 2.77 4.95
C PHE A 107 -3.00 2.82 3.72
N THR A 108 -2.92 3.93 2.99
CA THR A 108 -3.40 4.03 1.62
C THR A 108 -2.30 3.53 0.69
N GLN A 109 -2.61 2.53 -0.11
CA GLN A 109 -1.71 2.08 -1.17
C GLN A 109 -1.79 3.01 -2.39
N ARG A 110 -0.64 3.24 -3.05
CA ARG A 110 -0.52 4.03 -4.27
C ARG A 110 0.44 3.34 -5.25
N ILE A 111 -0.09 2.65 -6.24
CA ILE A 111 0.69 1.97 -7.28
C ILE A 111 0.75 2.88 -8.51
N LEU A 112 1.94 3.33 -8.89
CA LEU A 112 2.17 4.27 -10.00
C LEU A 112 3.00 3.60 -11.07
N PHE A 113 2.51 3.58 -12.30
CA PHE A 113 3.27 3.14 -13.45
C PHE A 113 3.86 4.34 -14.17
N LEU A 114 5.18 4.34 -14.31
CA LEU A 114 5.95 5.46 -14.84
C LEU A 114 6.40 5.17 -16.27
N GLY A 115 6.25 6.16 -17.13
CA GLY A 115 6.80 6.14 -18.48
C GLY A 115 8.32 6.32 -18.47
N THR A 116 8.94 6.23 -19.64
CA THR A 116 10.39 6.43 -19.80
C THR A 116 10.85 7.85 -19.44
N ASP A 117 9.93 8.81 -19.43
CA ASP A 117 10.14 10.19 -18.99
C ASP A 117 9.98 10.39 -17.46
N GLY A 118 9.72 9.30 -16.73
CA GLY A 118 9.47 9.30 -15.29
C GLY A 118 8.09 9.82 -14.87
N ARG A 119 7.21 10.13 -15.83
CA ARG A 119 5.85 10.61 -15.52
C ARG A 119 4.88 9.45 -15.33
N PRO A 120 3.97 9.51 -14.35
CA PRO A 120 2.92 8.52 -14.22
C PRO A 120 2.00 8.53 -15.45
N PHE A 121 1.79 7.37 -16.08
CA PHE A 121 0.81 7.22 -17.17
C PHE A 121 -0.43 6.43 -16.74
N THR A 122 -0.33 5.66 -15.66
CA THR A 122 -1.47 4.98 -15.03
C THR A 122 -1.20 4.76 -13.54
N ALA A 123 -2.26 4.63 -12.75
CA ALA A 123 -2.16 4.47 -11.30
C ALA A 123 -3.35 3.71 -10.73
N MET A 124 -3.11 3.02 -9.61
CA MET A 124 -4.14 2.47 -8.71
C MET A 124 -3.92 3.08 -7.33
N VAL A 125 -4.97 3.70 -6.75
CA VAL A 125 -4.88 4.42 -5.47
C VAL A 125 -6.06 4.04 -4.59
N GLY A 126 -5.79 3.71 -3.33
CA GLY A 126 -6.83 3.57 -2.30
C GLY A 126 -7.70 2.31 -2.36
N ALA A 127 -7.33 1.28 -3.11
CA ALA A 127 -7.98 -0.03 -2.99
C ALA A 127 -7.54 -0.76 -1.71
N GLY A 128 -8.37 -1.65 -1.19
CA GLY A 128 -8.07 -2.46 -0.01
C GLY A 128 -8.89 -3.76 -0.02
N ALA A 129 -8.31 -4.83 0.51
CA ALA A 129 -9.00 -6.08 0.77
C ALA A 129 -9.44 -6.11 2.23
N GLY A 130 -10.68 -6.56 2.48
CA GLY A 130 -11.20 -6.74 3.83
C GLY A 130 -11.44 -8.20 4.15
N ASP A 131 -11.29 -8.56 5.42
CA ASP A 131 -11.58 -9.90 5.93
C ASP A 131 -12.48 -9.82 7.18
N VAL A 132 -13.32 -10.84 7.37
CA VAL A 132 -14.08 -11.02 8.61
C VAL A 132 -13.09 -11.55 9.62
N GLU A 133 -12.71 -10.75 10.62
CA GLU A 133 -11.84 -11.22 11.70
C GLU A 133 -12.46 -12.48 12.32
N THR A 134 -11.90 -13.66 12.05
CA THR A 134 -12.24 -14.88 12.79
C THR A 134 -11.52 -14.79 14.12
N ARG A 135 -12.05 -13.99 15.05
CA ARG A 135 -11.58 -14.08 16.43
C ARG A 135 -11.70 -15.54 16.85
N PRO A 136 -10.63 -16.20 17.34
CA PRO A 136 -10.81 -17.47 18.01
C PRO A 136 -11.80 -17.20 19.15
N VAL A 137 -12.93 -17.92 19.13
CA VAL A 137 -13.88 -17.91 20.24
C VAL A 137 -13.05 -18.26 21.47
N SER A 138 -12.78 -17.28 22.31
CA SER A 138 -12.17 -17.52 23.60
C SER A 138 -13.23 -18.26 24.41
N SER A 139 -13.16 -19.59 24.37
CA SER A 139 -13.91 -20.46 25.25
C SER A 139 -13.31 -20.31 26.65
N TYR A 140 -13.66 -19.22 27.33
CA TYR A 140 -13.57 -19.20 28.79
C TYR A 140 -14.68 -20.09 29.33
N SER A 141 -14.23 -21.16 29.97
CA SER A 141 -15.01 -22.13 30.73
C SER A 141 -15.63 -21.50 31.98
#